data_AF-A0A1D6GKP7-F1
#
_entry.id   AF-A0A1D6GKP7-F1
#
_cell.length_a   1.000
_cell.length_b   1.000
_cell.length_c   1.000
_cell.angle_alpha   90.00
_cell.angle_beta   90.00
_cell.angle_gamma   90.00
#
_symmetry.space_group_name_H-M   'P 1'
#
loop_
_entity.id
_entity.type
_entity.pdbx_description
1 polymer ?
#
loop_
_entity_poly.entity_id
_entity_poly.type
_entity_poly.pdbx_seq_one_letter_code
_entity_poly.pdbx_strand_id
1 'polypeptide(L)'
;MATNGSSVRVRDTESSLEKVKRQLSSGSGRYLLQGPLLKRSETLRKWNERWVILDPTSGKMEYKLRRNETVIKGTILFDASSTITLSPVNFQGMPKYDGCCFYIGTPQKKEYFLCAETPGAAKAWVSTLHATQLVLRAHKEAVNSLAGNGSPATLGTVATAVANANATAMEATKEIEAALKVSMRAALGLGTNNSNDGQLDDLTIMKETLRVKDEELQHLAKDIRSRDATINEIADKLTETAEAAEAAASAALTMDEQRRLLCLEIERLKQALERQVEQSMLKLRQSEEKVISLSKEKEQLMKERDAAFQEAHMWRVELGKAREQAVIQEATIARTEEKARVSEADAAARIKEAAEKLRTVEKEKEELLALRAEQHKASVWGEV
;
A
#
# COMPACT_ATOMS: atom_id res chain seq x y z
N MET A 1 14.88 24.35 13.62
CA MET A 1 14.04 23.92 14.75
C MET A 1 12.86 23.12 14.20
N ALA A 2 12.56 22.03 14.90
CA ALA A 2 11.54 20.98 14.75
C ALA A 2 10.45 21.08 13.65
N THR A 3 10.37 19.98 12.90
CA THR A 3 9.36 19.58 11.91
C THR A 3 8.08 19.05 12.59
N ASN A 4 6.92 19.63 12.28
CA ASN A 4 5.59 19.10 12.60
C ASN A 4 5.10 18.23 11.43
N GLY A 5 5.12 16.91 11.58
CA GLY A 5 4.74 15.95 10.52
C GLY A 5 3.92 14.74 10.98
N SER A 6 3.19 14.84 12.10
CA SER A 6 2.61 13.67 12.78
C SER A 6 1.08 13.57 12.83
N SER A 7 0.29 14.43 12.18
CA SER A 7 -1.18 14.42 12.36
C SER A 7 -2.01 13.74 11.24
N VAL A 8 -1.48 13.60 10.02
CA VAL A 8 -2.25 13.06 8.89
C VAL A 8 -2.31 11.52 8.91
N ARG A 9 -1.18 10.85 9.20
CA ARG A 9 -1.08 9.38 9.18
C ARG A 9 -1.97 8.69 10.23
N VAL A 10 -2.14 9.28 11.41
CA VAL A 10 -2.93 8.67 12.50
C VAL A 10 -4.43 8.69 12.16
N ARG A 11 -4.92 9.79 11.58
CA ARG A 11 -6.33 9.94 11.19
C ARG A 11 -6.71 9.02 10.02
N ASP A 12 -5.78 8.80 9.09
CA ASP A 12 -5.96 7.87 7.97
C ASP A 12 -5.93 6.40 8.42
N THR A 13 -5.08 6.05 9.41
CA THR A 13 -5.07 4.69 9.98
C THR A 13 -6.34 4.38 10.78
N GLU A 14 -6.90 5.37 11.49
CA GLU A 14 -8.14 5.21 12.26
C GLU A 14 -9.37 5.12 11.33
N SER A 15 -9.39 5.93 10.26
CA SER A 15 -10.39 5.84 9.19
C SER A 15 -10.32 4.50 8.45
N SER A 16 -9.12 3.99 8.18
CA SER A 16 -8.92 2.69 7.53
C SER A 16 -9.29 1.52 8.45
N LEU A 17 -8.98 1.63 9.75
CA LEU A 17 -9.41 0.67 10.77
C LEU A 17 -10.94 0.59 10.85
N GLU A 18 -11.62 1.73 10.85
CA GLU A 18 -13.09 1.79 10.84
C GLU A 18 -13.69 1.25 9.54
N LYS A 19 -13.06 1.49 8.38
CA LYS A 19 -13.48 0.91 7.10
C LYS A 19 -13.32 -0.61 7.08
N VAL A 20 -12.20 -1.13 7.57
CA VAL A 20 -11.94 -2.58 7.68
C VAL A 20 -12.93 -3.22 8.67
N LYS A 21 -13.16 -2.61 9.84
CA LYS A 21 -14.21 -3.05 10.78
C LYS A 21 -15.59 -3.09 10.14
N ARG A 22 -15.97 -2.07 9.35
CA ARG A 22 -17.27 -2.00 8.66
C ARG A 22 -17.39 -3.02 7.54
N GLN A 23 -16.34 -3.22 6.75
CA GLN A 23 -16.34 -4.21 5.67
C GLN A 23 -16.41 -5.64 6.22
N LEU A 24 -15.70 -5.92 7.32
CA LEU A 24 -15.74 -7.23 8.00
C LEU A 24 -17.04 -7.45 8.78
N SER A 25 -17.70 -6.38 9.24
CA SER A 25 -19.03 -6.43 9.86
C SER A 25 -20.18 -6.61 8.86
N SER A 26 -19.95 -6.39 7.56
CA SER A 26 -21.00 -6.39 6.51
C SER A 26 -21.20 -7.77 5.86
N GLY A 27 -20.39 -8.78 6.24
CA GLY A 27 -20.64 -10.17 5.85
C GLY A 27 -21.78 -10.76 6.66
N SER A 28 -22.87 -11.10 5.98
CA SER A 28 -24.06 -11.82 6.47
C SER A 28 -23.78 -12.77 7.65
N GLY A 29 -24.34 -12.46 8.84
CA GLY A 29 -24.43 -13.38 9.97
C GLY A 29 -23.82 -12.89 11.29
N ARG A 30 -24.28 -11.76 11.85
CA ARG A 30 -23.98 -11.45 13.27
C ARG A 30 -24.86 -12.32 14.17
N TYR A 31 -24.26 -13.31 14.82
CA TYR A 31 -24.96 -14.16 15.79
C TYR A 31 -24.59 -13.75 17.21
N LEU A 32 -25.56 -13.22 17.97
CA LEU A 32 -25.35 -12.78 19.35
C LEU A 32 -25.59 -13.96 20.31
N LEU A 33 -24.60 -14.27 21.14
CA LEU A 33 -24.81 -15.19 22.26
C LEU A 33 -25.48 -14.44 23.40
N GLN A 34 -26.62 -14.94 23.88
CA GLN A 34 -27.35 -14.28 24.96
C GLN A 34 -27.93 -15.28 25.95
N GLY A 35 -27.97 -14.89 27.22
CA GLY A 35 -28.53 -15.75 28.27
C GLY A 35 -28.37 -15.17 29.67
N PRO A 36 -29.01 -15.82 30.67
CA PRO A 36 -28.83 -15.43 32.05
C PRO A 36 -27.46 -15.88 32.57
N LEU A 37 -26.80 -14.99 33.30
CA LEU A 37 -25.59 -15.29 34.08
C LEU A 37 -25.69 -14.63 35.45
N LEU A 38 -25.17 -15.32 36.46
CA LEU A 38 -24.90 -14.71 37.75
C LEU A 38 -23.57 -13.97 37.66
N LYS A 39 -23.58 -12.64 37.77
CA LYS A 39 -22.37 -11.81 37.84
C LYS A 39 -22.07 -11.45 39.28
N ARG A 40 -20.83 -11.67 39.73
CA ARG A 40 -20.39 -11.23 41.05
C ARG A 40 -20.28 -9.70 41.10
N SER A 41 -20.84 -9.10 42.14
CA SER A 41 -20.57 -7.71 42.49
C SER A 41 -19.10 -7.56 42.89
N GLU A 42 -18.46 -6.51 42.40
CA GLU A 42 -17.08 -6.17 42.75
C GLU A 42 -16.96 -5.75 44.22
N THR A 43 -17.90 -4.91 44.69
CA THR A 43 -17.92 -4.37 46.06
C THR A 43 -18.51 -5.33 47.07
N LEU A 44 -19.69 -5.89 46.79
CA LEU A 44 -20.44 -6.70 47.74
C LEU A 44 -20.10 -8.19 47.67
N ARG A 45 -19.35 -8.63 46.66
CA ARG A 45 -19.02 -10.04 46.39
C ARG A 45 -20.24 -10.99 46.30
N LYS A 46 -21.44 -10.44 46.09
CA LYS A 46 -22.71 -11.17 45.92
C LYS A 46 -22.98 -11.48 44.45
N TRP A 47 -23.55 -12.65 44.18
CA TRP A 47 -24.06 -13.01 42.85
C TRP A 47 -25.31 -12.19 42.53
N ASN A 48 -25.36 -11.68 41.31
CA ASN A 48 -26.48 -10.91 40.79
C ASN A 48 -26.85 -11.47 39.42
N GLU A 49 -28.10 -11.86 39.25
CA GLU A 49 -28.59 -12.29 37.94
C GLU A 49 -28.58 -11.13 36.95
N ARG A 50 -28.03 -11.38 35.77
CA ARG A 50 -27.97 -10.44 34.66
C ARG A 50 -28.27 -11.17 33.37
N TRP A 51 -28.99 -10.50 32.48
CA TRP A 51 -29.09 -10.94 31.10
C TRP A 51 -27.86 -10.44 30.34
N VAL A 52 -27.02 -11.36 29.88
CA VAL A 52 -25.75 -11.06 29.22
C VAL A 52 -25.90 -11.28 27.73
N ILE A 53 -25.28 -10.39 26.94
CA ILE A 53 -25.26 -10.41 25.47
C ILE A 53 -23.81 -10.27 25.05
N LEU A 54 -23.29 -11.24 24.30
CA LEU A 54 -21.96 -11.23 23.72
C LEU A 54 -22.08 -11.15 22.20
N ASP A 55 -21.40 -10.18 21.61
CA ASP A 55 -21.10 -10.16 20.19
C ASP A 55 -19.74 -10.84 19.93
N PRO A 56 -19.73 -12.07 19.38
CA PRO A 56 -18.50 -12.83 19.15
C PRO A 56 -17.59 -12.22 18.08
N THR A 57 -18.12 -11.29 17.26
CA THR A 57 -17.37 -10.64 16.18
C THR A 57 -16.59 -9.43 16.68
N SER A 58 -17.12 -8.73 17.68
CA SER A 58 -16.52 -7.50 18.20
C SER A 58 -15.89 -7.65 19.59
N GLY A 59 -16.16 -8.74 20.30
CA GLY A 59 -15.75 -8.89 21.71
C GLY A 59 -16.57 -8.04 22.68
N LYS A 60 -17.65 -7.42 22.20
CA LYS A 60 -18.50 -6.56 23.03
C LYS A 60 -19.45 -7.44 23.86
N MET A 61 -19.20 -7.51 25.16
CA MET A 61 -20.03 -8.24 26.12
C MET A 61 -20.79 -7.28 27.03
N GLU A 62 -22.10 -7.19 26.88
CA GLU A 62 -22.97 -6.25 27.61
C GLU A 62 -23.91 -7.00 28.54
N TYR A 63 -24.38 -6.33 29.60
CA TYR A 63 -25.34 -6.92 30.52
C TYR A 63 -26.45 -5.96 30.93
N LYS A 64 -27.63 -6.54 31.17
CA LYS A 64 -28.88 -5.87 31.57
C LYS A 64 -29.46 -6.53 32.83
N LEU A 65 -30.45 -5.92 33.50
CA LEU A 65 -31.10 -6.59 34.62
C LEU A 65 -32.02 -7.72 34.14
N ARG A 66 -32.75 -7.51 33.04
CA ARG A 66 -33.68 -8.51 32.48
C ARG A 66 -33.58 -8.61 30.95
N ARG A 67 -34.08 -9.72 30.40
CA ARG A 67 -34.11 -10.00 28.94
C ARG A 67 -34.79 -8.89 28.12
N ASN A 68 -35.93 -8.40 28.60
CA ASN A 68 -36.78 -7.45 27.87
C ASN A 68 -36.41 -5.97 28.11
N GLU A 69 -35.33 -5.71 28.84
CA GLU A 69 -34.91 -4.35 29.15
C GLU A 69 -34.14 -3.74 27.98
N THR A 70 -34.38 -2.47 27.69
CA THR A 70 -33.67 -1.75 26.61
C THR A 70 -32.37 -1.13 27.10
N VAL A 71 -32.30 -0.78 28.39
CA VAL A 71 -31.14 -0.11 29.01
C VAL A 71 -30.01 -1.10 29.28
N ILE A 72 -28.82 -0.82 28.75
CA ILE A 72 -27.58 -1.54 29.07
C ILE A 72 -27.07 -1.08 30.44
N LYS A 73 -26.90 -2.01 31.37
CA LYS A 73 -26.43 -1.70 32.73
C LYS A 73 -24.91 -1.55 32.80
N GLY A 74 -24.19 -2.26 31.93
CA GLY A 74 -22.75 -2.11 31.78
C GLY A 74 -22.16 -3.05 30.74
N THR A 75 -20.85 -2.93 30.54
CA THR A 75 -20.07 -3.70 29.57
C THR A 75 -18.89 -4.38 30.25
N ILE A 76 -18.64 -5.62 29.90
CA ILE A 76 -17.45 -6.39 30.24
C ILE A 76 -16.51 -6.27 29.05
N LEU A 77 -15.37 -5.62 29.26
CA LEU A 77 -14.34 -5.46 28.24
C LEU A 77 -13.30 -6.55 28.42
N PHE A 78 -12.99 -7.27 27.35
CA PHE A 78 -11.87 -8.20 27.28
C PHE A 78 -11.20 -8.08 25.92
N ASP A 79 -9.96 -8.54 25.84
CA ASP A 79 -9.13 -8.48 24.65
C ASP A 79 -8.43 -9.82 24.39
N ALA A 80 -7.62 -9.86 23.32
CA ALA A 80 -6.87 -11.05 22.91
C ALA A 80 -5.85 -11.55 23.94
N SER A 81 -5.53 -10.75 24.96
CA SER A 81 -4.61 -11.05 26.07
C SER A 81 -5.31 -11.30 27.40
N SER A 82 -6.63 -11.21 27.43
CA SER A 82 -7.41 -11.46 28.66
C SER A 82 -7.35 -12.94 29.06
N THR A 83 -7.36 -13.21 30.34
CA THR A 83 -7.42 -14.58 30.88
C THR A 83 -8.88 -14.98 31.03
N ILE A 84 -9.30 -16.03 30.33
CA ILE A 84 -10.62 -16.64 30.51
C ILE A 84 -10.40 -18.04 31.05
N THR A 85 -11.06 -18.40 32.14
CA THR A 85 -10.86 -19.70 32.78
C THR A 85 -12.14 -20.21 33.42
N LEU A 86 -12.48 -21.46 33.11
CA LEU A 86 -13.52 -22.21 33.80
C LEU A 86 -12.98 -22.70 35.14
N SER A 87 -13.72 -22.45 36.21
CA SER A 87 -13.40 -22.94 37.55
C SER A 87 -14.06 -24.31 37.78
N PRO A 88 -13.29 -25.34 38.17
CA PRO A 88 -13.86 -26.64 38.51
C PRO A 88 -14.68 -26.59 39.82
N VAL A 89 -14.41 -25.61 40.68
CA VAL A 89 -15.06 -25.43 41.98
C VAL A 89 -15.71 -24.05 42.08
N ASN A 90 -16.83 -23.96 42.79
CA ASN A 90 -17.52 -22.69 43.00
C ASN A 90 -16.72 -21.73 43.90
N PHE A 91 -16.62 -20.46 43.51
CA PHE A 91 -15.98 -19.38 44.27
C PHE A 91 -16.67 -19.03 45.61
N GLN A 92 -17.90 -19.50 45.86
CA GLN A 92 -18.64 -19.30 47.12
C GLN A 92 -18.93 -20.61 47.89
N GLY A 93 -18.35 -21.75 47.49
CA GLY A 93 -18.43 -23.00 48.25
C GLY A 93 -19.80 -23.70 48.29
N MET A 94 -20.77 -23.27 47.47
CA MET A 94 -22.02 -24.03 47.28
C MET A 94 -21.81 -25.08 46.18
N PRO A 95 -21.89 -26.40 46.47
CA PRO A 95 -21.58 -27.45 45.50
C PRO A 95 -22.45 -27.44 44.24
N LYS A 96 -23.67 -26.89 44.34
CA LYS A 96 -24.63 -26.80 43.22
C LYS A 96 -24.13 -25.96 42.01
N TYR A 97 -23.06 -25.19 42.19
CA TYR A 97 -22.44 -24.39 41.12
C TYR A 97 -21.02 -24.86 40.77
N ASP A 98 -20.62 -26.05 41.20
CA ASP A 98 -19.35 -26.64 40.81
C ASP A 98 -19.32 -26.88 39.29
N GLY A 99 -18.22 -26.47 38.66
CA GLY A 99 -18.09 -26.44 37.19
C GLY A 99 -18.97 -25.41 36.48
N CYS A 100 -19.80 -24.62 37.18
CA CYS A 100 -20.65 -23.59 36.57
C CYS A 100 -19.99 -22.20 36.55
N CYS A 101 -18.91 -22.03 37.32
CA CYS A 101 -18.25 -20.76 37.52
C CYS A 101 -17.11 -20.54 36.52
N PHE A 102 -16.95 -19.33 36.01
CA PHE A 102 -15.82 -18.92 35.19
C PHE A 102 -15.43 -17.48 35.50
N TYR A 103 -14.21 -17.07 35.15
CA TYR A 103 -13.78 -15.70 35.31
C TYR A 103 -13.07 -15.16 34.08
N ILE A 104 -13.11 -13.83 33.95
CA ILE A 104 -12.46 -13.06 32.90
C ILE A 104 -11.55 -12.04 33.59
N GLY A 105 -10.24 -12.22 33.48
CA GLY A 105 -9.22 -11.27 33.92
C GLY A 105 -8.73 -10.43 32.75
N THR A 106 -8.76 -9.11 32.88
CA THR A 106 -8.26 -8.19 31.84
C THR A 106 -6.83 -7.73 32.14
N PRO A 107 -6.04 -7.31 31.14
CA PRO A 107 -4.71 -6.76 31.36
C PRO A 107 -4.69 -5.52 32.27
N GLN A 108 -5.81 -4.81 32.39
CA GLN A 108 -5.99 -3.67 33.29
C GLN A 108 -6.33 -4.10 34.73
N LYS A 109 -6.09 -5.37 35.07
CA LYS A 109 -6.34 -5.99 36.39
C LYS A 109 -7.80 -5.93 36.85
N LYS A 110 -8.75 -5.84 35.92
CA LYS A 110 -10.17 -6.04 36.25
C LYS A 110 -10.51 -7.52 36.16
N GLU A 111 -11.18 -8.02 37.19
CA GLU A 111 -11.60 -9.42 37.26
C GLU A 111 -13.13 -9.50 37.33
N TYR A 112 -13.70 -10.24 36.38
CA TYR A 112 -15.13 -10.51 36.33
C TYR A 112 -15.36 -11.97 36.68
N PHE A 113 -16.10 -12.23 37.76
CA PHE A 113 -16.53 -13.58 38.15
C PHE A 113 -17.98 -13.79 37.70
N LEU A 114 -18.21 -14.88 36.99
CA LEU A 114 -19.48 -15.24 36.36
C LEU A 114 -19.83 -16.69 36.73
N CYS A 115 -21.13 -16.99 36.83
CA CYS A 115 -21.63 -18.33 37.04
C CYS A 115 -22.84 -18.57 36.13
N ALA A 116 -22.81 -19.69 35.41
CA ALA A 116 -23.94 -20.16 34.63
C ALA A 116 -24.85 -21.07 35.47
N GLU A 117 -25.99 -21.45 34.91
CA GLU A 117 -26.94 -22.35 35.56
C GLU A 117 -26.44 -23.80 35.63
N THR A 118 -25.75 -24.24 34.58
CA THR A 118 -25.22 -25.61 34.46
C THR A 118 -23.75 -25.61 34.03
N PRO A 119 -23.00 -26.70 34.29
CA PRO A 119 -21.63 -26.81 33.82
C PRO A 119 -21.52 -26.80 32.29
N GLY A 120 -22.53 -27.35 31.60
CA GLY A 120 -22.63 -27.30 30.13
C GLY A 120 -22.73 -25.86 29.62
N ALA A 121 -23.64 -25.06 30.20
CA ALA A 121 -23.77 -23.65 29.86
C ALA A 121 -22.50 -22.85 30.19
N ALA A 122 -21.81 -23.14 31.30
CA ALA A 122 -20.55 -22.48 31.64
C ALA A 122 -19.45 -22.78 30.62
N LYS A 123 -19.31 -24.04 30.21
CA LYS A 123 -18.38 -24.45 29.13
C LYS A 123 -18.74 -23.75 27.82
N ALA A 124 -20.03 -23.68 27.48
CA ALA A 124 -20.51 -23.01 26.27
C ALA A 124 -20.10 -21.53 26.25
N TRP A 125 -20.33 -20.79 27.33
CA TRP A 125 -19.88 -19.40 27.47
C TRP A 125 -18.37 -19.25 27.33
N VAL A 126 -17.59 -20.08 28.02
CA VAL A 126 -16.11 -20.03 27.97
C VAL A 126 -15.59 -20.33 26.57
N SER A 127 -16.14 -21.35 25.89
CA SER A 127 -15.77 -21.70 24.51
C SER A 127 -16.05 -20.55 23.54
N THR A 128 -17.23 -19.90 23.63
CA THR A 128 -17.54 -18.75 22.77
C THR A 128 -16.63 -17.55 23.08
N LEU A 129 -16.29 -17.31 24.34
CA LEU A 129 -15.37 -16.25 24.71
C LEU A 129 -13.95 -16.50 24.16
N HIS A 130 -13.45 -17.74 24.19
CA HIS A 130 -12.18 -18.10 23.56
C HIS A 130 -12.21 -17.96 22.04
N ALA A 131 -13.29 -18.38 21.38
CA ALA A 131 -13.47 -18.17 19.94
C ALA A 131 -13.46 -16.68 19.60
N THR A 132 -14.09 -15.86 20.44
CA THR A 132 -14.07 -14.39 20.32
C THR A 132 -12.65 -13.82 20.50
N GLN A 133 -11.82 -14.36 21.40
CA GLN A 133 -10.42 -13.94 21.51
C GLN A 133 -9.61 -14.22 20.24
N LEU A 134 -9.90 -15.31 19.53
CA LEU A 134 -9.25 -15.60 18.24
C LEU A 134 -9.62 -14.55 17.20
N VAL A 135 -10.88 -14.09 17.17
CA VAL A 135 -11.32 -12.98 16.31
C VAL A 135 -10.56 -11.69 16.66
N LEU A 136 -10.51 -11.33 17.94
CA LEU A 136 -9.78 -10.14 18.39
C LEU A 136 -8.28 -10.20 18.07
N ARG A 137 -7.68 -11.39 18.16
CA ARG A 137 -6.28 -11.63 17.78
C ARG A 137 -6.08 -11.47 16.28
N ALA A 138 -6.91 -12.10 15.46
CA ALA A 138 -6.85 -11.99 14.00
C ALA A 138 -7.04 -10.54 13.54
N HIS A 139 -7.96 -9.79 14.16
CA HIS A 139 -8.11 -8.35 13.89
C HIS A 139 -6.85 -7.57 14.26
N LYS A 140 -6.25 -7.82 15.43
CA LYS A 140 -5.01 -7.16 15.86
C LYS A 140 -3.86 -7.44 14.88
N GLU A 141 -3.73 -8.68 14.42
CA GLU A 141 -2.71 -9.09 13.44
C GLU A 141 -2.94 -8.43 12.08
N ALA A 142 -4.16 -8.43 11.56
CA ALA A 142 -4.51 -7.77 10.30
C ALA A 142 -4.23 -6.26 10.33
N VAL A 143 -4.51 -5.59 11.45
CA VAL A 143 -4.22 -4.16 11.65
C VAL A 143 -2.70 -3.91 11.70
N ASN A 144 -1.95 -4.75 12.41
CA ASN A 144 -0.49 -4.64 12.45
C ASN A 144 0.15 -4.88 11.07
N SER A 145 -0.40 -5.78 10.27
CA SER A 145 0.04 -6.04 8.89
C SER A 145 -0.32 -4.92 7.91
N LEU A 146 -1.34 -4.10 8.19
CA LEU A 146 -1.66 -2.94 7.35
C LEU A 146 -0.62 -1.81 7.47
N ALA A 147 0.15 -1.77 8.58
CA ALA A 147 1.21 -0.79 8.80
C ALA A 147 2.49 -1.07 7.99
N GLY A 148 2.59 -2.21 7.30
CA GLY A 148 3.66 -2.51 6.35
C GLY A 148 3.18 -3.48 5.26
N ASN A 149 3.08 -3.00 4.01
CA ASN A 149 2.69 -3.75 2.80
C ASN A 149 1.78 -4.99 3.07
N GLY A 150 0.52 -4.73 3.41
CA GLY A 150 -0.44 -5.76 3.80
C GLY A 150 -0.74 -6.78 2.70
N SER A 151 -0.69 -8.07 3.06
CA SER A 151 -0.98 -9.20 2.19
C SER A 151 -2.44 -9.67 2.30
N PRO A 152 -3.08 -10.11 1.20
CA PRO A 152 -4.48 -10.60 1.17
C PRO A 152 -4.78 -11.79 2.10
N ALA A 153 -3.75 -12.53 2.52
CA ALA A 153 -3.89 -13.71 3.39
C ALA A 153 -4.45 -13.37 4.78
N THR A 154 -4.17 -12.18 5.30
CA THR A 154 -4.57 -11.75 6.67
C THR A 154 -6.08 -11.51 6.80
N LEU A 155 -6.74 -11.04 5.74
CA LEU A 155 -8.20 -10.85 5.71
C LEU A 155 -8.94 -12.20 5.70
N GLY A 156 -8.38 -13.21 5.04
CA GLY A 156 -8.92 -14.58 5.04
C GLY A 156 -8.92 -15.21 6.44
N THR A 157 -7.84 -15.01 7.21
CA THR A 157 -7.75 -15.47 8.61
C THR A 157 -8.84 -14.86 9.49
N VAL A 158 -9.12 -13.57 9.32
CA VAL A 158 -10.17 -12.87 10.07
C VAL A 158 -11.56 -13.42 9.74
N ALA A 159 -11.86 -13.61 8.45
CA ALA A 159 -13.14 -14.17 8.01
C ALA A 159 -13.39 -15.58 8.60
N THR A 160 -12.38 -16.45 8.57
CA THR A 160 -12.48 -17.79 9.17
C THR A 160 -12.67 -17.73 10.69
N ALA A 161 -11.95 -16.85 11.40
CA ALA A 161 -12.11 -16.68 12.83
C ALA A 161 -13.52 -16.21 13.20
N VAL A 162 -14.08 -15.26 12.44
CA VAL A 162 -15.45 -14.75 12.63
C VAL A 162 -16.49 -15.84 12.37
N ALA A 163 -16.34 -16.62 11.30
CA ALA A 163 -17.23 -17.74 11.00
C ALA A 163 -17.23 -18.79 12.13
N ASN A 164 -16.04 -19.15 12.64
CA ASN A 164 -15.90 -20.10 13.74
C ASN A 164 -16.51 -19.57 15.06
N ALA A 165 -16.33 -18.28 15.36
CA ALA A 165 -16.92 -17.67 16.54
C ALA A 165 -18.46 -17.65 16.48
N ASN A 166 -19.02 -17.33 15.32
CA ASN A 166 -20.47 -17.39 15.10
C ASN A 166 -21.01 -18.82 15.21
N ALA A 167 -20.36 -19.81 14.60
CA ALA A 167 -20.75 -21.22 14.72
C ALA A 167 -20.71 -21.71 16.18
N THR A 168 -19.66 -21.34 16.92
CA THR A 168 -19.52 -21.65 18.34
C THR A 168 -20.64 -21.00 19.17
N ALA A 169 -21.02 -19.77 18.85
CA ALA A 169 -22.13 -19.08 19.53
C ALA A 169 -23.50 -19.71 19.23
N MET A 170 -23.73 -20.17 18.00
CA MET A 170 -24.95 -20.91 17.63
C MET A 170 -25.10 -22.20 18.43
N GLU A 171 -24.01 -22.97 18.55
CA GLU A 171 -24.05 -24.22 19.34
C GLU A 171 -24.19 -23.93 20.84
N ALA A 172 -23.46 -22.93 21.35
CA ALA A 172 -23.55 -22.51 22.74
C ALA A 172 -24.97 -22.06 23.14
N THR A 173 -25.74 -21.52 22.20
CA THR A 173 -27.12 -21.11 22.46
C THR A 173 -28.02 -22.31 22.78
N LYS A 174 -27.83 -23.45 22.10
CA LYS A 174 -28.59 -24.67 22.39
C LYS A 174 -28.36 -25.15 23.82
N GLU A 175 -27.10 -25.13 24.27
CA GLU A 175 -26.70 -25.51 25.63
C GLU A 175 -27.28 -24.55 26.69
N ILE A 176 -27.25 -23.24 26.42
CA ILE A 176 -27.83 -22.23 27.32
C ILE A 176 -29.36 -22.36 27.40
N GLU A 177 -30.03 -22.62 26.28
CA GLU A 177 -31.48 -22.85 26.25
C GLU A 177 -31.88 -24.16 26.95
N ALA A 178 -31.09 -25.21 26.81
CA ALA A 178 -31.28 -26.47 27.54
C ALA A 178 -31.15 -26.24 29.05
N ALA A 179 -30.13 -25.50 29.48
CA ALA A 179 -29.95 -25.13 30.88
C ALA A 179 -31.13 -24.31 31.44
N LEU A 180 -31.67 -23.37 30.65
CA LEU A 180 -32.84 -22.58 31.02
C LEU A 180 -34.09 -23.46 31.22
N LYS A 181 -34.30 -24.46 30.35
CA LYS A 181 -35.42 -25.42 30.48
C LYS A 181 -35.29 -26.29 31.73
N VAL A 182 -34.07 -26.68 32.12
CA VAL A 182 -33.83 -27.44 33.36
C VAL A 182 -34.18 -26.59 34.59
N SER A 183 -33.74 -25.32 34.62
CA SER A 183 -34.07 -24.39 35.70
C SER A 183 -35.59 -24.16 35.83
N MET A 184 -36.29 -24.03 34.70
CA MET A 184 -37.74 -23.86 34.68
C MET A 184 -38.50 -25.07 35.22
N ARG A 185 -38.05 -26.30 34.93
CA ARG A 185 -38.65 -27.52 35.51
C ARG A 185 -38.42 -27.62 37.01
N ALA A 186 -37.23 -27.26 37.49
CA ALA A 186 -36.90 -27.27 38.91
C ALA A 186 -37.75 -26.25 39.70
N ALA A 187 -38.02 -25.08 39.12
CA ALA A 187 -38.86 -24.05 39.73
C ALA A 187 -40.35 -24.42 39.81
N LEU A 188 -40.84 -25.32 38.93
CA LEU A 188 -42.25 -25.73 38.85
C LEU A 188 -42.60 -27.00 39.64
N GLY A 189 -41.62 -27.68 40.27
CA GLY A 189 -41.88 -28.74 41.24
C GLY A 189 -42.57 -30.02 40.72
N LEU A 190 -42.56 -30.30 39.40
CA LEU A 190 -43.15 -31.52 38.84
C LEU A 190 -42.27 -32.75 39.13
N GLY A 191 -42.43 -33.33 40.32
CA GLY A 191 -42.02 -34.68 40.67
C GLY A 191 -43.25 -35.60 40.72
N THR A 192 -43.23 -36.68 39.93
CA THR A 192 -44.31 -37.68 39.86
C THR A 192 -44.41 -38.49 41.15
N ASN A 193 -45.59 -38.55 41.78
CA ASN A 193 -45.89 -39.42 42.92
C ASN A 193 -47.15 -40.28 42.66
N ASN A 194 -47.05 -41.56 43.03
CA ASN A 194 -48.07 -42.61 43.00
C ASN A 194 -49.08 -42.51 44.15
N SER A 195 -50.26 -43.14 43.98
CA SER A 195 -51.20 -43.56 45.05
C SER A 195 -52.24 -44.50 44.43
N ASN A 196 -52.86 -45.51 45.05
CA ASN A 196 -52.74 -46.22 46.33
C ASN A 196 -53.67 -47.44 46.18
N ASP A 197 -53.23 -48.60 46.66
CA ASP A 197 -53.92 -49.88 46.52
C ASP A 197 -55.05 -50.04 47.55
N GLY A 198 -56.25 -50.32 47.05
CA GLY A 198 -57.46 -50.59 47.82
C GLY A 198 -58.06 -51.90 47.33
N GLN A 199 -58.17 -52.85 48.25
CA GLN A 199 -58.64 -54.23 48.08
C GLN A 199 -59.93 -54.30 47.22
N LEU A 200 -59.80 -54.76 45.97
CA LEU A 200 -60.86 -54.91 44.97
C LEU A 200 -61.19 -56.40 44.77
N ASP A 201 -62.46 -56.70 44.48
CA ASP A 201 -62.98 -58.05 44.17
C ASP A 201 -62.31 -58.63 42.91
N ASP A 202 -61.89 -59.90 42.90
CA ASP A 202 -61.02 -60.51 41.86
C ASP A 202 -61.58 -60.37 40.42
N LEU A 203 -62.91 -60.47 40.27
CA LEU A 203 -63.57 -60.28 38.97
C LEU A 203 -63.54 -58.80 38.53
N THR A 204 -63.58 -57.88 39.49
CA THR A 204 -63.45 -56.44 39.25
C THR A 204 -61.99 -56.10 38.91
N ILE A 205 -61.01 -56.70 39.60
CA ILE A 205 -59.59 -56.57 39.28
C ILE A 205 -59.31 -57.04 37.84
N MET A 206 -59.85 -58.18 37.42
CA MET A 206 -59.62 -58.70 36.07
C MET A 206 -60.21 -57.81 34.98
N LYS A 207 -61.45 -57.33 35.16
CA LYS A 207 -62.10 -56.41 34.22
C LYS A 207 -61.36 -55.08 34.14
N GLU A 208 -60.95 -54.55 35.27
CA GLU A 208 -60.17 -53.31 35.32
C GLU A 208 -58.79 -53.48 34.70
N THR A 209 -58.12 -54.61 34.94
CA THR A 209 -56.84 -54.95 34.31
C THR A 209 -56.96 -55.02 32.79
N LEU A 210 -58.00 -55.66 32.27
CA LEU A 210 -58.25 -55.72 30.82
C LEU A 210 -58.57 -54.34 30.23
N ARG A 211 -59.35 -53.52 30.95
CA ARG A 211 -59.64 -52.12 30.54
C ARG A 211 -58.34 -51.30 30.48
N VAL A 212 -57.52 -51.37 31.52
CA VAL A 212 -56.22 -50.68 31.59
C VAL A 212 -55.29 -51.17 30.47
N LYS A 213 -55.27 -52.47 30.18
CA LYS A 213 -54.47 -53.03 29.07
C LYS A 213 -54.97 -52.56 27.69
N ASP A 214 -56.27 -52.46 27.48
CA ASP A 214 -56.82 -51.91 26.24
C ASP A 214 -56.48 -50.42 26.08
N GLU A 215 -56.56 -49.65 27.17
CA GLU A 215 -56.14 -48.24 27.21
C GLU A 215 -54.63 -48.07 26.96
N GLU A 216 -53.79 -48.93 27.55
CA GLU A 216 -52.35 -48.98 27.29
C GLU A 216 -52.05 -49.29 25.82
N LEU A 217 -52.77 -50.24 25.22
CA LEU A 217 -52.62 -50.58 23.80
C LEU A 217 -53.06 -49.44 22.88
N GLN A 218 -54.18 -48.78 23.19
CA GLN A 218 -54.63 -47.61 22.44
C GLN A 218 -53.64 -46.44 22.57
N HIS A 219 -53.07 -46.24 23.76
CA HIS A 219 -52.05 -45.22 24.00
C HIS A 219 -50.77 -45.54 23.22
N LEU A 220 -50.27 -46.77 23.29
CA LEU A 220 -49.11 -47.24 22.51
C LEU A 220 -49.32 -47.08 21.01
N ALA A 221 -50.51 -47.41 20.49
CA ALA A 221 -50.83 -47.24 19.08
C ALA A 221 -50.82 -45.76 18.65
N LYS A 222 -51.28 -44.85 19.52
CA LYS A 222 -51.20 -43.40 19.28
C LYS A 222 -49.75 -42.91 19.29
N ASP A 223 -48.95 -43.39 20.24
CA ASP A 223 -47.54 -43.05 20.35
C ASP A 223 -46.74 -43.52 19.12
N ILE A 224 -47.00 -44.74 18.63
CA ILE A 224 -46.38 -45.26 17.41
C ILE A 224 -46.71 -44.36 16.22
N ARG A 225 -47.97 -44.00 16.01
CA ARG A 225 -48.36 -43.06 14.93
C ARG A 225 -47.69 -41.70 15.06
N SER A 226 -47.53 -41.20 16.28
CA SER A 226 -46.83 -39.92 16.51
C SER A 226 -45.34 -40.00 16.19
N ARG A 227 -44.72 -41.15 16.48
CA ARG A 227 -43.32 -41.43 16.14
C ARG A 227 -43.16 -41.58 14.64
N ASP A 228 -44.06 -42.28 13.95
CA ASP A 228 -44.05 -42.40 12.49
C ASP A 228 -44.17 -41.04 11.81
N ALA A 229 -45.05 -40.16 12.30
CA ALA A 229 -45.15 -38.79 11.80
C ALA A 229 -43.83 -38.00 11.99
N THR A 230 -43.18 -38.16 13.14
CA THR A 230 -41.88 -37.53 13.42
C THR A 230 -40.78 -38.10 12.52
N ILE A 231 -40.78 -39.40 12.27
CA ILE A 231 -39.81 -40.06 11.38
C ILE A 231 -39.97 -39.54 9.95
N ASN A 232 -41.19 -39.41 9.45
CA ASN A 232 -41.45 -38.85 8.13
C ASN A 232 -40.99 -37.40 8.03
N GLU A 233 -41.26 -36.56 9.04
CA GLU A 233 -40.77 -35.17 9.06
C GLU A 233 -39.23 -35.10 9.05
N ILE A 234 -38.56 -36.01 9.75
CA ILE A 234 -37.09 -36.11 9.71
C ILE A 234 -36.62 -36.56 8.33
N ALA A 235 -37.28 -37.53 7.70
CA ALA A 235 -36.94 -38.02 6.37
C ALA A 235 -37.07 -36.91 5.30
N ASP A 236 -38.13 -36.10 5.37
CA ASP A 236 -38.34 -34.96 4.48
C ASP A 236 -37.22 -33.93 4.66
N LYS A 237 -36.89 -33.55 5.90
CA LYS A 237 -35.77 -32.63 6.19
C LYS A 237 -34.41 -33.14 5.73
N LEU A 238 -34.17 -34.45 5.86
CA LEU A 238 -32.94 -35.07 5.37
C LEU A 238 -32.87 -35.01 3.84
N THR A 239 -34.00 -35.19 3.16
CA THR A 239 -34.10 -35.07 1.70
C THR A 239 -33.83 -33.64 1.24
N GLU A 240 -34.47 -32.64 1.85
CA GLU A 240 -34.21 -31.22 1.58
C GLU A 240 -32.73 -30.85 1.82
N THR A 241 -32.13 -31.39 2.88
CA THR A 241 -30.71 -31.17 3.19
C THR A 241 -29.79 -31.80 2.13
N ALA A 242 -30.14 -32.99 1.63
CA ALA A 242 -29.38 -33.66 0.59
C ALA A 242 -29.43 -32.88 -0.74
N GLU A 243 -30.62 -32.41 -1.14
CA GLU A 243 -30.79 -31.57 -2.33
C GLU A 243 -30.02 -30.25 -2.22
N ALA A 244 -30.09 -29.59 -1.06
CA ALA A 244 -29.33 -28.36 -0.81
C ALA A 244 -27.82 -28.60 -0.86
N ALA A 245 -27.34 -29.73 -0.34
CA ALA A 245 -25.93 -30.11 -0.40
C ALA A 245 -25.46 -30.38 -1.83
N GLU A 246 -26.28 -31.06 -2.64
CA GLU A 246 -25.99 -31.32 -4.06
C GLU A 246 -25.95 -30.03 -4.89
N ALA A 247 -26.91 -29.11 -4.65
CA ALA A 247 -26.92 -27.80 -5.29
C ALA A 247 -25.68 -26.98 -4.90
N ALA A 248 -25.29 -27.00 -3.62
CA ALA A 248 -24.09 -26.33 -3.14
C ALA A 248 -22.80 -26.92 -3.74
N ALA A 249 -22.71 -28.25 -3.84
CA ALA A 249 -21.57 -28.93 -4.47
C ALA A 249 -21.46 -28.60 -5.95
N SER A 250 -22.59 -28.61 -6.68
CA SER A 250 -22.65 -28.21 -8.09
C SER A 250 -22.22 -26.76 -8.29
N ALA A 251 -22.72 -25.84 -7.45
CA ALA A 251 -22.31 -24.45 -7.49
C ALA A 251 -20.79 -24.28 -7.21
N ALA A 252 -20.26 -24.98 -6.20
CA ALA A 252 -18.84 -24.93 -5.87
C ALA A 252 -17.95 -25.42 -7.03
N LEU A 253 -18.36 -26.48 -7.73
CA LEU A 253 -17.63 -27.01 -8.88
C LEU A 253 -17.60 -26.00 -10.04
N THR A 254 -18.75 -25.41 -10.39
CA THR A 254 -18.79 -24.38 -11.45
C THR A 254 -17.96 -23.14 -11.11
N MET A 255 -17.96 -22.72 -9.83
CA MET A 255 -17.11 -21.62 -9.36
C MET A 255 -15.62 -21.97 -9.44
N ASP A 256 -15.24 -23.21 -9.14
CA ASP A 256 -13.84 -23.65 -9.24
C ASP A 256 -13.35 -23.70 -10.69
N GLU A 257 -14.19 -24.17 -11.61
CA GLU A 257 -13.89 -24.15 -13.05
C GLU A 257 -13.66 -22.71 -13.55
N GLN A 258 -14.56 -21.78 -13.19
CA GLN A 258 -14.40 -20.37 -13.54
C GLN A 258 -13.13 -19.78 -12.93
N ARG A 259 -12.85 -20.08 -11.65
CA ARG A 259 -11.61 -19.65 -10.98
C ARG A 259 -10.38 -20.16 -11.72
N ARG A 260 -10.38 -21.43 -12.15
CA ARG A 260 -9.26 -22.03 -12.89
C ARG A 260 -9.04 -21.35 -14.24
N LEU A 261 -10.11 -21.05 -14.98
CA LEU A 261 -10.03 -20.33 -16.25
C LEU A 261 -9.48 -18.90 -16.07
N LEU A 262 -9.94 -18.19 -15.04
CA LEU A 262 -9.44 -16.85 -14.72
C LEU A 262 -7.95 -16.87 -14.33
N CYS A 263 -7.50 -17.85 -13.55
CA CYS A 263 -6.08 -18.02 -13.23
C CYS A 263 -5.23 -18.21 -14.49
N LEU A 264 -5.68 -19.02 -15.44
CA LEU A 264 -4.99 -19.23 -16.72
C LEU A 264 -4.90 -17.93 -17.54
N GLU A 265 -5.96 -17.12 -17.58
CA GLU A 265 -5.91 -15.84 -18.30
C GLU A 265 -5.01 -14.82 -17.59
N ILE A 266 -4.98 -14.80 -16.24
CA ILE A 266 -4.03 -13.97 -15.48
C ILE A 266 -2.58 -14.36 -15.82
N GLU A 267 -2.27 -15.64 -15.86
CA GLU A 267 -0.93 -16.12 -16.23
C GLU A 267 -0.57 -15.72 -17.67
N ARG A 268 -1.52 -15.85 -18.61
CA ARG A 268 -1.33 -15.44 -20.00
C ARG A 268 -1.05 -13.94 -20.12
N LEU A 269 -1.83 -13.11 -19.43
CA LEU A 269 -1.66 -11.66 -19.41
C LEU A 269 -0.34 -11.24 -18.75
N LYS A 270 0.05 -11.92 -17.67
CA LYS A 270 1.33 -11.69 -17.00
C LYS A 270 2.50 -11.95 -17.95
N GLN A 271 2.49 -13.08 -18.66
CA GLN A 271 3.54 -13.38 -19.65
C GLN A 271 3.53 -12.39 -20.82
N ALA A 272 2.36 -11.92 -21.26
CA ALA A 272 2.27 -10.91 -22.32
C ALA A 272 2.90 -9.58 -21.88
N LEU A 273 2.63 -9.15 -20.64
CA LEU A 273 3.20 -7.94 -20.07
C LEU A 273 4.72 -8.08 -19.89
N GLU A 274 5.21 -9.23 -19.40
CA GLU A 274 6.65 -9.50 -19.26
C GLU A 274 7.37 -9.38 -20.63
N ARG A 275 6.83 -10.00 -21.68
CA ARG A 275 7.39 -9.87 -23.04
C ARG A 275 7.37 -8.42 -23.54
N GLN A 276 6.31 -7.67 -23.25
CA GLN A 276 6.23 -6.26 -23.64
C GLN A 276 7.29 -5.41 -22.92
N VAL A 277 7.51 -5.66 -21.62
CA VAL A 277 8.55 -5.00 -20.83
C VAL A 277 9.92 -5.33 -21.40
N GLU A 278 10.23 -6.60 -21.68
CA GLU A 278 11.50 -7.00 -22.30
C GLU A 278 11.75 -6.30 -23.64
N GLN A 279 10.73 -6.22 -24.51
CA GLN A 279 10.83 -5.51 -25.79
C GLN A 279 11.07 -4.01 -25.58
N SER A 280 10.41 -3.39 -24.61
CA SER A 280 10.60 -1.97 -24.29
C SER A 280 12.01 -1.68 -23.75
N MET A 281 12.54 -2.57 -22.89
CA MET A 281 13.90 -2.46 -22.38
C MET A 281 14.94 -2.60 -23.48
N LEU A 282 14.73 -3.51 -24.45
CA LEU A 282 15.63 -3.65 -25.58
C LEU A 282 15.66 -2.37 -26.43
N LYS A 283 14.50 -1.78 -26.72
CA LYS A 283 14.40 -0.50 -27.45
C LYS A 283 15.06 0.64 -26.68
N LEU A 284 14.91 0.68 -25.36
CA LEU A 284 15.55 1.68 -24.51
C LEU A 284 17.08 1.56 -24.61
N ARG A 285 17.65 0.36 -24.44
CA ARG A 285 19.10 0.14 -24.59
C ARG A 285 19.62 0.55 -25.95
N GLN A 286 18.92 0.20 -27.03
CA GLN A 286 19.27 0.63 -28.39
C GLN A 286 19.24 2.16 -28.54
N SER A 287 18.30 2.84 -27.89
CA SER A 287 18.25 4.30 -27.91
C SER A 287 19.37 4.94 -27.08
N GLU A 288 19.71 4.36 -25.93
CA GLU A 288 20.83 4.79 -25.08
C GLU A 288 22.17 4.66 -25.83
N GLU A 289 22.39 3.54 -26.53
CA GLU A 289 23.58 3.34 -27.37
C GLU A 289 23.70 4.41 -28.47
N LYS A 290 22.58 4.75 -29.13
CA LYS A 290 22.53 5.84 -30.13
C LYS A 290 22.84 7.21 -29.51
N VAL A 291 22.34 7.49 -28.31
CA VAL A 291 22.66 8.73 -27.60
C VAL A 291 24.15 8.80 -27.28
N ILE A 292 24.75 7.69 -26.84
CA ILE A 292 26.20 7.62 -26.57
C ILE A 292 27.00 7.86 -27.85
N SER A 293 26.62 7.26 -28.98
CA SER A 293 27.33 7.46 -30.25
C SER A 293 27.24 8.91 -30.74
N LEU A 294 26.04 9.50 -30.69
CA LEU A 294 25.82 10.90 -31.07
C LEU A 294 26.55 11.87 -30.13
N SER A 295 26.64 11.56 -28.84
CA SER A 295 27.41 12.36 -27.89
C SER A 295 28.90 12.38 -28.22
N LYS A 296 29.47 11.24 -28.62
CA LYS A 296 30.87 11.15 -29.05
C LYS A 296 31.12 11.93 -30.34
N GLU A 297 30.23 11.80 -31.31
CA GLU A 297 30.28 12.56 -32.57
C GLU A 297 30.21 14.07 -32.31
N LYS A 298 29.29 14.51 -31.45
CA LYS A 298 29.19 15.91 -31.04
C LYS A 298 30.49 16.42 -30.40
N GLU A 299 31.11 15.65 -29.53
CA GLU A 299 32.38 16.04 -28.89
C GLU A 299 33.51 16.17 -29.92
N GLN A 300 33.55 15.26 -30.90
CA GLN A 300 34.52 15.31 -31.98
C GLN A 300 34.34 16.55 -32.86
N LEU A 301 33.10 16.84 -33.27
CA LEU A 301 32.78 18.05 -34.04
C LEU A 301 33.11 19.33 -33.27
N MET A 302 32.92 19.34 -31.95
CA MET A 302 33.31 20.48 -31.11
C MET A 302 34.82 20.71 -31.10
N LYS A 303 35.62 19.63 -31.03
CA LYS A 303 37.09 19.71 -31.13
C LYS A 303 37.54 20.23 -32.49
N GLU A 304 36.94 19.75 -33.57
CA GLU A 304 37.24 20.20 -34.93
C GLU A 304 36.88 21.68 -35.14
N ARG A 305 35.72 22.10 -34.63
CA ARG A 305 35.31 23.51 -34.61
C ARG A 305 36.34 24.38 -33.88
N ASP A 306 36.79 23.96 -32.70
CA ASP A 306 37.74 24.73 -31.89
C ASP A 306 39.11 24.81 -32.55
N ALA A 307 39.59 23.73 -33.16
CA ALA A 307 40.81 23.72 -33.95
C ALA A 307 40.74 24.69 -35.14
N ALA A 308 39.63 24.66 -35.90
CA ALA A 308 39.40 25.57 -37.01
C ALA A 308 39.36 27.04 -36.57
N PHE A 309 38.76 27.34 -35.40
CA PHE A 309 38.77 28.69 -34.84
C PHE A 309 40.18 29.15 -34.44
N GLN A 310 40.97 28.28 -33.84
CA GLN A 310 42.36 28.58 -33.49
C GLN A 310 43.20 28.86 -34.73
N GLU A 311 43.09 28.02 -35.76
CA GLU A 311 43.79 28.20 -37.03
C GLU A 311 43.38 29.51 -37.71
N ALA A 312 42.08 29.80 -37.80
CA ALA A 312 41.58 31.06 -38.36
C ALA A 312 42.03 32.28 -37.55
N HIS A 313 42.23 32.16 -36.24
CA HIS A 313 42.81 33.22 -35.43
C HIS A 313 44.30 33.43 -35.74
N MET A 314 45.07 32.34 -35.84
CA MET A 314 46.49 32.38 -36.23
C MET A 314 46.68 33.06 -37.59
N TRP A 315 45.90 32.67 -38.61
CA TRP A 315 45.97 33.30 -39.93
C TRP A 315 45.59 34.78 -39.92
N ARG A 316 44.64 35.20 -39.08
CA ARG A 316 44.31 36.62 -38.90
C ARG A 316 45.47 37.41 -38.29
N VAL A 317 46.17 36.84 -37.32
CA VAL A 317 47.35 37.46 -36.69
C VAL A 317 48.50 37.57 -37.70
N GLU A 318 48.81 36.50 -38.43
CA GLU A 318 49.86 36.51 -39.45
C GLU A 318 49.53 37.46 -40.60
N LEU A 319 48.27 37.53 -41.03
CA LEU A 319 47.82 38.53 -42.01
C LEU A 319 48.01 39.97 -41.49
N GLY A 320 47.76 40.22 -40.21
CA GLY A 320 48.03 41.51 -39.57
C GLY A 320 49.50 41.90 -39.62
N LYS A 321 50.40 40.97 -39.26
CA LYS A 321 51.86 41.17 -39.34
C LYS A 321 52.33 41.41 -40.76
N ALA A 322 51.85 40.62 -41.73
CA ALA A 322 52.21 40.78 -43.14
C ALA A 322 51.78 42.14 -43.70
N ARG A 323 50.58 42.60 -43.32
CA ARG A 323 50.08 43.95 -43.67
C ARG A 323 50.95 45.05 -43.06
N GLU A 324 51.33 44.94 -41.80
CA GLU A 324 52.23 45.90 -41.14
C GLU A 324 53.60 45.95 -41.82
N GLN A 325 54.18 44.79 -42.14
CA GLN A 325 55.44 44.70 -42.88
C GLN A 325 55.36 45.33 -44.27
N ALA A 326 54.26 45.11 -45.01
CA ALA A 326 54.03 45.71 -46.31
C ALA A 326 54.03 47.25 -46.21
N VAL A 327 53.34 47.83 -45.22
CA VAL A 327 53.33 49.29 -45.00
C VAL A 327 54.74 49.83 -44.70
N ILE A 328 55.54 49.11 -43.89
CA ILE A 328 56.93 49.50 -43.59
C ILE A 328 57.80 49.46 -44.86
N GLN A 329 57.64 48.42 -45.68
CA GLN A 329 58.38 48.28 -46.94
C GLN A 329 58.00 49.37 -47.93
N GLU A 330 56.70 49.65 -48.12
CA GLU A 330 56.21 50.76 -48.95
C GLU A 330 56.79 52.10 -48.51
N ALA A 331 56.77 52.40 -47.19
CA ALA A 331 57.34 53.62 -46.66
C ALA A 331 58.87 53.70 -46.88
N THR A 332 59.56 52.56 -46.86
CA THR A 332 61.01 52.49 -47.13
C THR A 332 61.31 52.74 -48.59
N ILE A 333 60.57 52.09 -49.50
CA ILE A 333 60.67 52.28 -50.96
C ILE A 333 60.43 53.75 -51.30
N ALA A 334 59.34 54.35 -50.81
CA ALA A 334 59.02 55.76 -51.05
C ALA A 334 60.16 56.70 -50.59
N ARG A 335 60.79 56.44 -49.44
CA ARG A 335 61.96 57.23 -48.99
C ARG A 335 63.18 57.02 -49.88
N THR A 336 63.42 55.82 -50.39
CA THR A 336 64.55 55.56 -51.30
C THR A 336 64.33 56.20 -52.66
N GLU A 337 63.10 56.15 -53.19
CA GLU A 337 62.72 56.83 -54.42
C GLU A 337 62.83 58.35 -54.29
N GLU A 338 62.39 58.92 -53.16
CA GLU A 338 62.58 60.34 -52.85
C GLU A 338 64.07 60.72 -52.85
N LYS A 339 64.92 59.95 -52.16
CA LYS A 339 66.36 60.19 -52.13
C LYS A 339 67.01 60.09 -53.52
N ALA A 340 66.59 59.11 -54.33
CA ALA A 340 67.06 58.98 -55.71
C ALA A 340 66.68 60.20 -56.53
N ARG A 341 65.42 60.66 -56.44
CA ARG A 341 64.93 61.85 -57.14
C ARG A 341 65.68 63.13 -56.73
N VAL A 342 65.95 63.31 -55.43
CA VAL A 342 66.76 64.45 -54.93
C VAL A 342 68.18 64.36 -55.47
N SER A 343 68.81 63.19 -55.44
CA SER A 343 70.16 62.99 -55.99
C SER A 343 70.23 63.24 -57.50
N GLU A 344 69.20 62.83 -58.25
CA GLU A 344 69.08 63.10 -59.69
C GLU A 344 68.89 64.60 -59.95
N ALA A 345 68.04 65.28 -59.17
CA ALA A 345 67.84 66.73 -59.26
C ALA A 345 69.14 67.51 -58.94
N ASP A 346 69.87 67.10 -57.90
CA ASP A 346 71.17 67.68 -57.54
C ASP A 346 72.23 67.46 -58.64
N ALA A 347 72.28 66.26 -59.23
CA ALA A 347 73.16 65.96 -60.35
C ALA A 347 72.81 66.81 -61.58
N ALA A 348 71.52 66.92 -61.91
CA ALA A 348 71.03 67.77 -63.00
C ALA A 348 71.36 69.26 -62.77
N ALA A 349 71.23 69.75 -61.53
CA ALA A 349 71.60 71.11 -61.16
C ALA A 349 73.11 71.36 -61.34
N ARG A 350 73.97 70.43 -60.91
CA ARG A 350 75.42 70.51 -61.12
C ARG A 350 75.82 70.49 -62.59
N ILE A 351 75.17 69.65 -63.40
CA ILE A 351 75.38 69.62 -64.86
C ILE A 351 74.97 70.95 -65.48
N LYS A 352 73.83 71.51 -65.08
CA LYS A 352 73.36 72.82 -65.55
C LYS A 352 74.34 73.94 -65.18
N GLU A 353 74.81 73.97 -63.93
CA GLU A 353 75.81 74.94 -63.47
C GLU A 353 77.13 74.79 -64.25
N ALA A 354 77.61 73.56 -64.47
CA ALA A 354 78.80 73.30 -65.27
C ALA A 354 78.62 73.72 -66.74
N ALA A 355 77.45 73.51 -67.32
CA ALA A 355 77.13 73.94 -68.68
C ALA A 355 77.05 75.48 -68.78
N GLU A 356 76.50 76.16 -67.77
CA GLU A 356 76.49 77.62 -67.70
C GLU A 356 77.91 78.18 -67.58
N LYS A 357 78.77 77.60 -66.72
CA LYS A 357 80.20 77.96 -66.64
C LYS A 357 80.96 77.71 -67.94
N LEU A 358 80.67 76.61 -68.64
CA LEU A 358 81.26 76.35 -69.96
C LEU A 358 80.85 77.42 -70.97
N ARG A 359 79.57 77.81 -71.00
CA ARG A 359 79.10 78.90 -71.86
C ARG A 359 79.75 80.24 -71.52
N THR A 360 79.95 80.56 -70.23
CA THR A 360 80.66 81.79 -69.85
C THR A 360 82.12 81.75 -70.31
N VAL A 361 82.82 80.62 -70.11
CA VAL A 361 84.21 80.44 -70.58
C VAL A 361 84.30 80.49 -72.11
N GLU A 362 83.34 79.89 -72.83
CA GLU A 362 83.26 79.97 -74.29
C GLU A 362 83.06 81.42 -74.76
N LYS A 363 82.16 82.16 -74.11
CA LYS A 363 81.94 83.58 -74.39
C LYS A 363 83.19 84.42 -74.10
N GLU A 364 83.86 84.21 -72.96
CA GLU A 364 85.13 84.86 -72.63
C GLU A 364 86.21 84.53 -73.67
N LYS A 365 86.28 83.28 -74.14
CA LYS A 365 87.20 82.87 -75.21
C LYS A 365 86.87 83.55 -76.53
N GLU A 366 85.60 83.67 -76.91
CA GLU A 366 85.17 84.42 -78.10
C GLU A 366 85.54 85.89 -78.00
N GLU A 367 85.33 86.52 -76.84
CA GLU A 367 85.74 87.90 -76.55
C GLU A 367 87.27 88.06 -76.63
N LEU A 368 88.05 87.12 -76.09
CA LEU A 368 89.51 87.10 -76.20
C LEU A 368 90.00 86.87 -77.64
N LEU A 369 89.31 86.03 -78.41
CA LEU A 369 89.59 85.84 -79.84
C LEU A 369 89.24 87.09 -80.64
N ALA A 370 88.16 87.81 -80.29
CA ALA A 370 87.81 89.10 -80.87
C ALA A 370 88.88 90.15 -80.55
N LEU A 371 89.33 90.25 -79.29
CA LEU A 371 90.45 91.10 -78.87
C LEU A 371 91.75 90.75 -79.58
N ARG A 372 92.07 89.46 -79.74
CA ARG A 372 93.24 89.03 -80.52
C ARG A 372 93.08 89.37 -82.00
N ALA A 373 91.89 89.26 -82.58
CA ALA A 373 91.62 89.66 -83.95
C ALA A 373 91.73 91.19 -84.13
N GLU A 374 91.34 91.98 -83.13
CA GLU A 374 91.59 93.42 -83.08
C GLU A 374 93.08 93.74 -82.94
N GLN A 375 93.83 93.05 -82.09
CA GLN A 375 95.30 93.17 -82.00
C GLN A 375 96.01 92.74 -83.30
N HIS A 376 95.52 91.70 -83.98
CA HIS A 376 96.06 91.26 -85.27
C HIS A 376 95.71 92.25 -86.39
N LYS A 377 94.56 92.92 -86.33
CA LYS A 377 94.25 94.06 -87.22
C LYS A 377 95.15 95.26 -86.91
N ALA A 378 95.43 95.56 -85.65
CA ALA A 378 96.35 96.62 -85.25
C ALA A 378 97.81 96.32 -85.64
N SER A 379 98.24 95.06 -85.61
CA SER A 379 99.56 94.61 -86.04
C SER A 379 99.73 94.54 -87.56
N VAL A 380 98.65 94.43 -88.34
CA VAL A 380 98.69 94.41 -89.82
C VAL A 380 98.56 95.82 -90.41
N TRP A 381 98.12 96.81 -89.62
CA TRP A 381 97.93 98.20 -90.05
C TRP A 381 98.97 99.18 -89.49
N GLY A 382 100.13 98.68 -89.07
CA GLY A 382 101.20 99.49 -88.48
C GLY A 382 102.59 99.09 -88.97
N GLU A 383 102.84 99.25 -90.27
CA GLU A 383 104.16 99.61 -90.84
C GLU A 383 103.99 99.89 -92.35
N VAL A 384 103.62 101.14 -92.66
CA VAL A 384 104.10 101.90 -93.83
C VAL A 384 104.95 103.02 -93.27
#